data_AF-A0A966S510-F1
#
_entry.id   AF-A0A966S510-F1
#
_cell.length_a   1.000
_cell.length_b   1.000
_cell.length_c   1.000
_cell.angle_alpha   90.00
_cell.angle_beta   90.00
_cell.angle_gamma   90.00
#
_symmetry.space_group_name_H-M   'P 1'
#
loop_
_entity.id
_entity.type
_entity.pdbx_description
1 polymer ?
#
loop_
_entity_poly.entity_id
_entity_poly.type
_entity_poly.pdbx_seq_one_letter_code
_entity_poly.pdbx_strand_id
1 'polypeptide(L)' 'MNKVVAGPAEAVRDISDGATLLLGGFGLCGIPENCIASLVKKGVKNLTCVSNNAGVDDFGIGLLLQQKQVKKMISSYVGE' A
#
# COMPACT_ATOMS: atom_id res chain seq x y z
N MET A 1 25.82 -6.51 7.00
CA MET A 1 25.04 -5.34 6.53
C MET A 1 23.76 -5.28 7.35
N ASN A 2 23.53 -4.20 8.12
CA ASN A 2 22.27 -4.00 8.83
C ASN A 2 21.30 -3.20 7.93
N LYS A 3 20.06 -3.70 7.77
CA LYS A 3 19.02 -3.08 6.94
C LYS A 3 17.79 -2.64 7.77
N VAL A 4 17.89 -2.72 9.09
CA VAL A 4 16.83 -2.26 10.00
C VAL A 4 16.79 -0.73 9.96
N VAL A 5 15.60 -0.17 9.81
CA VAL A 5 15.34 1.28 9.81
C VAL A 5 14.47 1.66 11.01
N ALA A 6 14.45 2.95 11.35
CA ALA A 6 13.78 3.46 12.56
C ALA A 6 12.26 3.20 12.62
N GLY A 7 11.61 2.95 11.47
CA GLY A 7 10.22 2.58 11.42
C GLY A 7 9.60 2.67 10.03
N PRO A 8 8.28 2.47 9.92
CA PRO A 8 7.58 2.41 8.63
C PRO A 8 7.64 3.72 7.83
N ALA A 9 7.58 4.88 8.50
CA ALA A 9 7.70 6.18 7.83
C ALA A 9 9.07 6.37 7.17
N GLU A 10 10.13 5.92 7.85
CA GLU A 10 11.50 5.89 7.34
C GLU A 10 11.66 4.91 6.17
N ALA A 11 10.99 3.76 6.25
CA ALA A 11 11.02 2.72 5.22
C ALA A 11 10.34 3.13 3.90
N VAL A 12 9.39 4.08 3.93
CA VAL A 12 8.63 4.52 2.74
C VAL A 12 8.99 5.95 2.30
N ARG A 13 10.00 6.57 2.92
CA ARG A 13 10.37 7.98 2.73
C ARG A 13 10.63 8.38 1.28
N ASP A 14 11.20 7.48 0.49
CA ASP A 14 11.66 7.71 -0.88
C ASP A 14 10.65 7.27 -1.95
N ILE A 15 9.52 6.69 -1.55
CA ILE A 15 8.41 6.35 -2.47
C ILE A 15 7.73 7.62 -2.96
N SER A 16 7.95 7.98 -4.23
CA SER A 16 7.37 9.17 -4.86
C SER A 16 6.02 8.91 -5.50
N ASP A 17 5.33 9.97 -5.90
CA ASP A 17 4.13 9.89 -6.72
C ASP A 17 4.40 9.09 -8.00
N GLY A 18 3.41 8.34 -8.46
CA GLY A 18 3.53 7.52 -9.67
C GLY A 18 4.27 6.20 -9.49
N ALA A 19 4.75 5.88 -8.28
CA ALA A 19 5.44 4.62 -8.01
C ALA A 19 4.55 3.40 -8.28
N THR A 20 5.19 2.32 -8.71
CA THR A 20 4.57 0.99 -8.77
C THR A 20 4.96 0.20 -7.53
N LEU A 21 3.96 -0.27 -6.78
CA LEU A 21 4.13 -1.01 -5.54
C LEU A 21 3.64 -2.44 -5.71
N LEU A 22 4.46 -3.41 -5.32
CA LEU A 22 4.09 -4.82 -5.21
C LEU A 22 3.80 -5.08 -3.73
N LEU A 23 2.56 -5.40 -3.40
CA LEU A 23 2.11 -5.60 -2.03
C LEU A 23 1.79 -7.07 -1.79
N GLY A 24 2.41 -7.64 -0.77
CA GLY A 24 2.09 -9.00 -0.31
C GLY A 24 0.77 -9.05 0.48
N GLY A 25 0.26 -10.26 0.64
CA GLY A 25 -0.94 -10.58 1.42
C GLY A 25 -2.04 -11.26 0.61
N PHE A 26 -2.95 -11.93 1.31
CA PHE A 26 -4.15 -12.58 0.75
C PHE A 26 -5.34 -12.23 1.63
N GLY A 27 -6.33 -11.51 1.06
CA GLY A 27 -7.33 -10.82 1.87
C GLY A 27 -6.66 -9.86 2.86
N LEU A 28 -6.84 -10.11 4.16
CA LEU A 28 -6.22 -9.32 5.24
C LEU A 28 -5.02 -10.03 5.90
N CYS A 29 -4.69 -11.25 5.48
CA CYS A 29 -3.60 -12.01 6.05
C CYS A 29 -2.26 -11.67 5.37
N GLY A 30 -1.24 -11.36 6.18
CA GLY A 30 0.13 -11.12 5.69
C GLY A 30 0.33 -9.79 4.94
N ILE A 31 -0.57 -8.81 5.15
CA ILE A 31 -0.44 -7.49 4.54
C ILE A 31 0.59 -6.60 5.28
N PRO A 32 1.30 -5.70 4.59
CA PRO A 32 2.24 -4.76 5.21
C PRO A 32 1.54 -3.55 5.83
N GLU A 33 0.65 -3.79 6.82
CA GLU A 33 -0.27 -2.80 7.41
C GLU A 33 0.41 -1.49 7.86
N ASN A 34 1.57 -1.57 8.51
CA ASN A 34 2.30 -0.41 9.02
C ASN A 34 2.88 0.48 7.90
N CYS A 35 3.36 -0.14 6.81
CA CYS A 35 3.84 0.58 5.65
C CYS A 35 2.69 1.23 4.88
N ILE A 36 1.56 0.52 4.75
CA ILE A 36 0.34 1.06 4.13
C ILE A 36 -0.15 2.29 4.90
N ALA A 37 -0.27 2.19 6.23
CA ALA A 37 -0.68 3.32 7.06
C ALA A 37 0.27 4.53 6.93
N SER A 38 1.57 4.28 6.75
CA SER A 38 2.56 5.35 6.54
C SER A 38 2.45 5.98 5.15
N LEU A 39 2.16 5.19 4.11
CA LEU A 39 1.88 5.70 2.76
C LEU A 39 0.59 6.53 2.71
N VAL A 40 -0.44 6.11 3.45
CA VAL A 40 -1.68 6.89 3.63
C VAL A 40 -1.36 8.25 4.25
N LYS A 41 -0.61 8.27 5.37
CA LYS A 41 -0.21 9.52 6.04
C LYS A 41 0.69 10.41 5.17
N LYS A 42 1.59 9.81 4.39
CA LYS A 42 2.48 10.51 3.47
C LYS A 42 1.72 11.21 2.33
N GLY A 43 0.53 10.71 1.99
CA GLY A 43 -0.34 11.31 0.98
C GLY A 43 0.16 11.18 -0.46
N VAL A 44 1.12 10.27 -0.71
CA VAL A 44 1.65 9.99 -2.06
C VAL A 44 0.52 9.61 -3.01
N LYS A 45 0.54 10.14 -4.23
CA LYS A 45 -0.53 10.00 -5.22
C LYS A 45 -0.09 9.21 -6.45
N ASN A 46 -1.07 8.89 -7.29
CA ASN A 46 -0.89 8.26 -8.58
C ASN A 46 -0.23 6.88 -8.54
N LEU A 47 -0.34 6.15 -7.44
CA LEU A 47 0.28 4.83 -7.28
C LEU A 47 -0.32 3.81 -8.23
N THR A 48 0.54 2.92 -8.76
CA THR A 48 0.10 1.65 -9.34
C THR A 48 0.33 0.56 -8.30
N CYS A 49 -0.73 -0.07 -7.82
CA CYS A 49 -0.64 -1.12 -6.81
C CYS A 49 -0.89 -2.48 -7.46
N VAL A 50 0.02 -3.42 -7.22
CA VAL A 50 -0.07 -4.82 -7.68
C VAL A 50 -0.21 -5.70 -6.45
N SER A 51 -1.35 -6.38 -6.32
CA SER A 51 -1.70 -7.21 -5.16
C SER A 51 -2.78 -8.19 -5.55
N ASN A 52 -2.84 -9.36 -4.90
CA ASN A 52 -3.91 -10.33 -5.13
C ASN A 52 -5.30 -9.70 -4.93
N ASN A 53 -5.45 -8.91 -3.85
CA ASN A 53 -6.68 -8.21 -3.49
C ASN A 53 -6.45 -6.72 -3.24
N ALA A 54 -7.54 -5.94 -3.27
CA ALA A 54 -7.54 -4.51 -2.93
C ALA A 54 -7.72 -4.23 -1.42
N GLY A 55 -7.80 -5.27 -0.58
CA GLY A 55 -8.16 -5.13 0.84
C GLY A 55 -9.66 -4.95 1.02
N VAL A 56 -10.06 -4.31 2.13
CA VAL A 56 -11.44 -3.88 2.41
C VAL A 56 -11.43 -2.38 2.69
N ASP A 57 -12.58 -1.71 2.60
CA ASP A 57 -12.66 -0.24 2.68
C ASP A 57 -11.85 0.35 3.84
N ASP A 58 -11.99 -0.20 5.04
CA ASP A 58 -11.38 0.34 6.26
C ASP A 58 -10.05 -0.33 6.67
N PHE A 59 -9.48 -1.22 5.84
CA PHE A 59 -8.22 -1.90 6.18
C PHE A 59 -7.36 -2.31 4.98
N GLY A 60 -6.04 -2.19 5.12
CA GLY A 60 -5.09 -2.51 4.05
C GLY A 60 -5.15 -1.50 2.90
N ILE A 61 -5.05 -1.97 1.64
CA ILE A 61 -4.97 -1.11 0.45
C ILE A 61 -6.23 -0.24 0.27
N GLY A 62 -7.38 -0.66 0.82
CA GLY A 62 -8.63 0.13 0.83
C GLY A 62 -8.45 1.54 1.38
N LEU A 63 -7.59 1.73 2.38
CA LEU A 63 -7.28 3.05 2.94
C LEU A 63 -6.62 3.98 1.91
N LEU A 64 -5.76 3.45 1.03
CA LEU A 64 -5.14 4.22 -0.05
C LEU A 64 -6.16 4.57 -1.15
N LEU A 65 -7.12 3.68 -1.40
CA LEU A 65 -8.21 3.90 -2.35
C LEU A 65 -9.17 4.99 -1.85
N GLN A 66 -9.58 4.94 -0.58
CA GLN A 66 -10.40 5.99 0.07
C GLN A 66 -9.75 7.37 -0.06
N GLN A 67 -8.43 7.46 0.10
CA GLN A 67 -7.67 8.72 -0.03
C GLN A 67 -7.35 9.10 -1.48
N LYS A 68 -7.86 8.36 -2.48
CA LYS A 68 -7.59 8.57 -3.91
C LYS A 68 -6.08 8.61 -4.23
N GLN A 69 -5.31 7.76 -3.55
CA GLN A 69 -3.86 7.67 -3.74
C GLN A 69 -3.46 6.69 -4.86
N VAL A 70 -4.35 5.77 -5.21
CA VAL A 70 -4.12 4.74 -6.24
C VAL A 70 -4.73 5.16 -7.57
N LYS A 71 -3.90 5.20 -8.63
CA LYS A 71 -4.30 5.45 -10.02
C LYS A 71 -4.68 4.15 -10.75
N LYS A 72 -4.01 3.05 -10.43
CA LYS A 72 -4.24 1.75 -11.07
C LYS A 72 -4.07 0.62 -10.07
N MET A 73 -5.03 -0.30 -10.04
CA MET A 73 -4.91 -1.60 -9.38
C MET A 73 -4.66 -2.69 -10.42
N ILE A 74 -3.76 -3.62 -10.11
CA ILE A 74 -3.59 -4.89 -10.83
C ILE A 74 -3.84 -6.00 -9.81
N SER A 75 -4.97 -6.69 -9.96
CA SER A 75 -5.43 -7.70 -9.01
C SER A 75 -6.13 -8.86 -9.70
N SER A 76 -6.10 -10.02 -9.05
CA SER A 76 -6.80 -11.24 -9.50
C SER A 76 -8.23 -11.26 -8.99
N TYR A 77 -8.50 -10.67 -7.83
CA TYR A 77 -9.83 -10.61 -7.22
C TYR A 77 -9.96 -9.39 -6.33
N VAL A 78 -10.95 -8.52 -6.60
CA VAL A 78 -11.13 -7.26 -5.85
C VAL A 78 -12.16 -7.35 -4.72
N GLY A 79 -12.97 -8.41 -4.66
CA GLY A 79 -14.11 -8.49 -3.74
C GLY A 79 -15.41 -7.94 -4.35
N GLU A 80 -16.46 -7.87 -3.52
CA GLU A 80 -17.67 -7.04 -3.70
C GLU A 80 -17.59 -5.82 -2.80
#